data_AF-A0A0H5AGK2-F1
#
_entry.id   AF-A0A0H5AGK2-F1
#
_cell.length_a   1.000
_cell.length_b   1.000
_cell.length_c   1.000
_cell.angle_alpha   90.00
_cell.angle_beta   90.00
_cell.angle_gamma   90.00
#
_symmetry.space_group_name_H-M   'P 1'
#
loop_
_entity.id
_entity.type
_entity.pdbx_description
1 polymer ?
#
loop_
_entity_poly.entity_id
_entity_poly.type
_entity_poly.pdbx_seq_one_letter_code
_entity_poly.pdbx_strand_id
1 'polypeptide(L)'
;MTEQLPKGYSPRLYNKDLGPLPQKWTWYNIFAFWMSDVHSVGGYVFAASLFALGLASWQVLIALLAGIGIVQLIANLVAKPSQQAAVPYPVICRLAFGVFGANIPAVIRGLIAVAWYGIQTYLASSALIIVVLRFFPQMAVYAEPHFAGLSYLGWFGFLSLWLLQAAVFWAGMESIRRFIDWAGPVVYAVMFALAGWIVWKAGWSNISFTLSEKSLSGWQAFGQVIVATALVVSYFSGPTLNFGDFSRYCRSMQDVRRGNFWGLPVNFLAFSLVTVVIVSGTLPVFGEMLHDPIATVSRIDNSMAVLLGAFAFVTATIGINIVANFVSPAFDFANVAPSKISWRAGGMIAAVASIFITPWNLFNNPLMIHYTLDILAAFIGPLFGILLVDFYLIKKQKIDVDALFDDSPSGRYYFDGGVNWTAVKALVPATLVGVAITFTPALQGMANFAWFTGCFLGGLFFLVLARREQVRVPAPMVVG
;
A
#
# COMPACT_ATOMS: atom_id res chain seq x y z
N MET A 1 32.14 8.29 -9.72
CA MET A 1 32.51 9.00 -8.48
C MET A 1 32.35 8.02 -7.35
N THR A 2 33.45 7.56 -6.75
CA THR A 2 33.43 6.76 -5.51
C THR A 2 33.00 7.70 -4.39
N GLU A 3 31.72 7.65 -4.04
CA GLU A 3 31.12 8.52 -3.01
C GLU A 3 31.76 8.21 -1.65
N GLN A 4 32.20 9.25 -0.94
CA GLN A 4 32.81 9.12 0.39
C GLN A 4 31.76 8.68 1.41
N LEU A 5 32.00 7.54 2.03
CA LEU A 5 31.25 7.03 3.18
C LEU A 5 31.35 8.05 4.35
N PRO A 6 30.24 8.47 4.97
CA PRO A 6 30.29 9.31 6.17
C PRO A 6 31.16 8.65 7.26
N LYS A 7 31.89 9.46 8.03
CA LYS A 7 32.77 8.94 9.09
C LYS A 7 31.94 8.18 10.13
N GLY A 8 32.39 6.98 10.49
CA GLY A 8 31.74 6.13 11.49
C GLY A 8 30.61 5.26 10.95
N TYR A 9 30.24 5.40 9.67
CA TYR A 9 29.17 4.58 9.09
C TYR A 9 29.75 3.28 8.53
N SER A 10 29.05 2.17 8.76
CA SER A 10 29.43 0.89 8.19
C SER A 10 29.08 0.82 6.70
N PRO A 11 30.01 0.37 5.83
CA PRO A 11 29.71 0.11 4.43
C PRO A 11 28.67 -1.02 4.25
N ARG A 12 28.42 -1.83 5.28
CA ARG A 12 27.38 -2.86 5.27
C ARG A 12 25.99 -2.32 5.56
N LEU A 13 25.87 -1.10 6.12
CA LEU A 13 24.60 -0.52 6.56
C LEU A 13 24.22 0.75 5.79
N TYR A 14 25.17 1.35 5.07
CA TYR A 14 24.98 2.62 4.39
C TYR A 14 25.10 2.51 2.87
N ASN A 15 24.17 3.19 2.19
CA ASN A 15 24.37 3.78 0.88
C ASN A 15 23.64 5.13 0.85
N LYS A 16 23.87 5.93 -0.19
CA LYS A 16 23.26 7.26 -0.32
C LYS A 16 21.73 7.24 -0.34
N ASP A 17 21.13 6.19 -0.89
CA ASP A 17 19.68 6.07 -0.98
C ASP A 17 19.04 5.83 0.40
N LEU A 18 19.74 5.12 1.30
CA LEU A 18 19.27 4.79 2.65
C LEU A 18 19.69 5.82 3.72
N GLY A 19 20.77 6.56 3.47
CA GLY A 19 21.30 7.58 4.39
C GLY A 19 20.38 8.78 4.60
N PRO A 20 20.56 9.57 5.68
CA PRO A 20 19.80 10.79 5.91
C PRO A 20 19.87 11.77 4.73
N LEU A 21 18.78 12.51 4.48
CA LEU A 21 18.69 13.42 3.33
C LEU A 21 18.12 14.80 3.68
N PRO A 22 18.36 15.83 2.85
CA PRO A 22 17.72 17.14 3.01
C PRO A 22 16.21 17.06 2.75
N GLN A 23 15.42 17.53 3.70
CA GLN A 23 13.96 17.45 3.65
C GLN A 23 13.37 18.69 2.97
N LYS A 24 12.75 18.51 1.79
CA LYS A 24 12.24 19.61 0.96
C LYS A 24 10.75 19.51 0.64
N TRP A 25 10.11 18.37 0.88
CA TRP A 25 8.70 18.16 0.54
C TRP A 25 7.77 18.94 1.48
N THR A 26 6.71 19.49 0.91
CA THR A 26 5.63 20.17 1.65
C THR A 26 4.44 19.22 1.84
N TRP A 27 3.42 19.68 2.56
CA TRP A 27 2.13 19.00 2.65
C TRP A 27 1.52 18.66 1.28
N TYR A 28 1.80 19.44 0.23
CA TYR A 28 1.26 19.21 -1.11
C TYR A 28 1.81 17.92 -1.73
N ASN A 29 3.08 17.60 -1.54
CA ASN A 29 3.66 16.37 -2.10
C ASN A 29 3.05 15.13 -1.45
N ILE A 30 2.77 15.18 -0.15
CA ILE A 30 2.07 14.10 0.56
C ILE A 30 0.59 14.03 0.16
N PHE A 31 -0.06 15.17 -0.03
CA PHE A 31 -1.41 15.21 -0.59
C PHE A 31 -1.46 14.59 -1.99
N ALA A 32 -0.55 14.95 -2.89
CA ALA A 32 -0.46 14.41 -4.25
C ALA A 32 -0.15 12.91 -4.27
N PHE A 33 0.73 12.45 -3.36
CA PHE A 33 0.99 11.04 -3.11
C PHE A 33 -0.31 10.28 -2.81
N TRP A 34 -1.07 10.70 -1.80
CA TRP A 34 -2.31 10.00 -1.42
C TRP A 34 -3.41 10.18 -2.46
N MET A 35 -3.46 11.33 -3.12
CA MET A 35 -4.37 11.58 -4.23
C MET A 35 -4.18 10.53 -5.32
N SER A 36 -2.94 10.22 -5.69
CA SER A 36 -2.62 9.15 -6.64
C SER A 36 -2.88 7.76 -6.05
N ASP A 37 -2.58 7.54 -4.77
CA ASP A 37 -2.72 6.23 -4.11
C ASP A 37 -4.17 5.78 -3.93
N VAL A 38 -5.10 6.72 -3.77
CA VAL A 38 -6.52 6.39 -3.64
C VAL A 38 -7.13 5.99 -4.99
N HIS A 39 -6.68 6.58 -6.10
CA HIS A 39 -7.27 6.39 -7.42
C HIS A 39 -6.57 5.25 -8.18
N SER A 40 -6.99 4.02 -7.88
CA SER A 40 -6.48 2.84 -8.57
C SER A 40 -7.60 1.87 -8.90
N VAL A 41 -7.41 1.11 -9.97
CA VAL A 41 -8.32 0.03 -10.37
C VAL A 41 -8.55 -0.94 -9.21
N GLY A 42 -7.47 -1.34 -8.52
CA GLY A 42 -7.56 -2.15 -7.30
C GLY A 42 -8.42 -1.52 -6.20
N GLY A 43 -8.30 -0.20 -5.99
CA GLY A 43 -9.10 0.54 -5.01
C GLY A 43 -10.59 0.59 -5.36
N TYR A 44 -10.93 0.75 -6.65
CA TYR A 44 -12.33 0.69 -7.11
C TYR A 44 -12.91 -0.71 -6.96
N VAL A 45 -12.19 -1.74 -7.40
CA VAL A 45 -12.59 -3.15 -7.26
C VAL A 45 -12.76 -3.51 -5.78
N PHE A 46 -11.85 -3.06 -4.92
CA PHE A 46 -11.94 -3.26 -3.48
C PHE A 46 -13.19 -2.57 -2.90
N ALA A 47 -13.42 -1.28 -3.21
CA ALA A 47 -14.60 -0.56 -2.74
C ALA A 47 -15.91 -1.22 -3.22
N ALA A 48 -15.94 -1.70 -4.46
CA ALA A 48 -17.07 -2.44 -4.99
C ALA A 48 -17.32 -3.78 -4.26
N SER A 49 -16.25 -4.49 -3.89
CA SER A 49 -16.38 -5.74 -3.13
C SER A 49 -17.08 -5.56 -1.77
N LEU A 50 -17.06 -4.35 -1.20
CA LEU A 50 -17.78 -4.06 0.05
C LEU A 50 -19.29 -4.08 -0.11
N PHE A 51 -19.84 -3.85 -1.31
CA PHE A 51 -21.27 -3.99 -1.59
C PHE A 51 -21.70 -5.46 -1.54
N ALA A 52 -20.81 -6.39 -1.89
CA ALA A 52 -21.07 -7.82 -1.81
C ALA A 52 -21.25 -8.32 -0.36
N LEU A 53 -20.85 -7.52 0.64
CA LEU A 53 -21.16 -7.76 2.05
C LEU A 53 -22.64 -7.50 2.39
N GLY A 54 -23.47 -7.08 1.43
CA GLY A 54 -24.88 -6.73 1.63
C GLY A 54 -25.08 -5.35 2.26
N LEU A 55 -24.07 -4.48 2.15
CA LEU A 55 -24.12 -3.12 2.64
C LEU A 55 -24.77 -2.20 1.60
N ALA A 56 -25.67 -1.32 2.07
CA ALA A 56 -26.18 -0.21 1.27
C ALA A 56 -25.06 0.81 0.98
N SER A 57 -25.22 1.58 -0.10
CA SER A 57 -24.16 2.50 -0.56
C SER A 57 -23.70 3.51 0.50
N TRP A 58 -24.63 4.04 1.32
CA TRP A 58 -24.28 4.91 2.45
C TRP A 58 -23.52 4.19 3.57
N GLN A 59 -23.79 2.90 3.80
CA GLN A 59 -23.07 2.09 4.81
C GLN A 59 -21.64 1.80 4.35
N VAL A 60 -21.47 1.50 3.06
CA VAL A 60 -20.14 1.39 2.43
C VAL A 60 -19.38 2.71 2.58
N LEU A 61 -20.02 3.85 2.30
CA LEU A 61 -19.41 5.17 2.49
C LEU A 61 -18.95 5.39 3.93
N ILE A 62 -19.77 5.04 4.94
CA ILE A 62 -19.37 5.14 6.35
C ILE A 62 -18.17 4.25 6.65
N ALA A 63 -18.18 2.99 6.21
CA ALA A 63 -17.08 2.06 6.44
C ALA A 63 -15.77 2.54 5.81
N LEU A 64 -15.85 3.07 4.58
CA LEU A 64 -14.73 3.69 3.86
C LEU A 64 -14.14 4.87 4.64
N LEU A 65 -14.98 5.79 5.12
CA LEU A 65 -14.53 6.97 5.87
C LEU A 65 -13.99 6.62 7.26
N ALA A 66 -14.61 5.67 7.96
CA ALA A 66 -14.13 5.20 9.25
C ALA A 66 -12.76 4.51 9.09
N GLY A 67 -12.62 3.65 8.10
CA GLY A 67 -11.38 2.93 7.81
C GLY A 67 -10.25 3.88 7.43
N ILE A 68 -10.50 4.82 6.53
CA ILE A 68 -9.47 5.79 6.12
C ILE A 68 -9.07 6.74 7.25
N GLY A 69 -9.98 7.05 8.18
CA GLY A 69 -9.66 7.81 9.39
C GLY A 69 -8.67 7.06 10.30
N ILE A 70 -8.83 5.75 10.45
CA ILE A 70 -7.88 4.89 11.18
C ILE A 70 -6.54 4.84 10.42
N VAL A 71 -6.56 4.68 9.09
CA VAL A 71 -5.35 4.71 8.25
C VAL A 71 -4.60 6.03 8.42
N GLN A 72 -5.30 7.16 8.43
CA GLN A 72 -4.68 8.48 8.66
C GLN A 72 -3.97 8.56 10.01
N LEU A 73 -4.59 8.06 11.07
CA LEU A 73 -3.96 8.00 12.39
C LEU A 73 -2.65 7.18 12.34
N ILE A 74 -2.72 5.98 11.76
CA ILE A 74 -1.58 5.06 11.67
C ILE A 74 -0.47 5.66 10.80
N ALA A 75 -0.80 6.24 9.64
CA ALA A 75 0.14 6.89 8.74
C ALA A 75 0.91 8.01 9.45
N ASN A 76 0.22 8.81 10.28
CA ASN A 76 0.87 9.84 11.09
C ASN A 76 1.82 9.25 12.15
N LEU A 77 1.48 8.11 12.75
CA LEU A 77 2.32 7.45 13.75
C LEU A 77 3.59 6.85 13.12
N VAL A 78 3.43 6.13 12.01
CA VAL A 78 4.54 5.49 11.29
C VAL A 78 5.42 6.50 10.55
N ALA A 79 4.87 7.62 10.10
CA ALA A 79 5.65 8.66 9.44
C ALA A 79 6.68 9.32 10.35
N LYS A 80 6.35 9.48 11.65
CA LYS A 80 7.13 10.30 12.59
C LYS A 80 8.60 9.86 12.70
N PRO A 81 8.94 8.58 12.95
CA PRO A 81 10.35 8.18 13.08
C PRO A 81 11.17 8.46 11.81
N SER A 82 10.65 8.15 10.63
CA SER A 82 11.34 8.43 9.35
C SER A 82 11.45 9.92 9.05
N GLN A 83 10.44 10.72 9.39
CA GLN A 83 10.50 12.17 9.25
C GLN A 83 11.53 12.77 10.22
N GLN A 84 11.62 12.27 11.46
CA GLN A 84 12.58 12.76 12.46
C GLN A 84 14.03 12.43 12.10
N ALA A 85 14.28 11.23 11.55
CA ALA A 85 15.63 10.76 11.23
C ALA A 85 16.04 10.99 9.76
N ALA A 86 15.12 11.41 8.89
CA ALA A 86 15.32 11.57 7.45
C ALA A 86 15.78 10.29 6.72
N VAL A 87 15.47 9.12 7.27
CA VAL A 87 15.82 7.78 6.73
C VAL A 87 14.56 6.98 6.38
N PRO A 88 14.63 6.01 5.45
CA PRO A 88 13.46 5.28 5.00
C PRO A 88 13.01 4.23 6.01
N TYR A 89 11.84 3.63 5.77
CA TYR A 89 11.23 2.62 6.63
C TYR A 89 12.19 1.48 7.04
N PRO A 90 12.93 0.82 6.13
CA PRO A 90 13.76 -0.32 6.51
C PRO A 90 14.95 0.08 7.41
N VAL A 91 15.41 1.33 7.34
CA VAL A 91 16.43 1.85 8.28
C VAL A 91 15.82 2.13 9.65
N ILE A 92 14.59 2.65 9.71
CA ILE A 92 13.85 2.81 10.98
C ILE A 92 13.59 1.46 11.66
N CYS A 93 13.43 0.38 10.89
CA CYS A 93 13.28 -0.95 11.48
C CYS A 93 14.48 -1.39 12.34
N ARG A 94 15.67 -0.78 12.16
CA ARG A 94 16.87 -1.06 12.96
C ARG A 94 16.70 -0.68 14.44
N LEU A 95 15.81 0.27 14.75
CA LEU A 95 15.51 0.64 16.14
C LEU A 95 14.96 -0.56 16.94
N ALA A 96 14.00 -1.28 16.34
CA ALA A 96 13.29 -2.36 17.01
C ALA A 96 13.97 -3.71 16.77
N PHE A 97 14.46 -3.99 15.56
CA PHE A 97 14.97 -5.31 15.18
C PHE A 97 16.49 -5.43 15.17
N GLY A 98 17.22 -4.33 15.32
CA GLY A 98 18.68 -4.30 15.20
C GLY A 98 19.18 -4.08 13.78
N VAL A 99 20.46 -3.73 13.66
CA VAL A 99 21.06 -3.31 12.38
C VAL A 99 21.00 -4.37 11.27
N PHE A 100 21.12 -5.65 11.60
CA PHE A 100 20.94 -6.76 10.65
C PHE A 100 19.54 -7.36 10.73
N GLY A 101 18.93 -7.38 11.92
CA GLY A 101 17.57 -7.90 12.11
C GLY A 101 16.48 -7.09 11.39
N ALA A 102 16.72 -5.81 11.09
CA ALA A 102 15.85 -4.97 10.27
C ALA A 102 15.55 -5.54 8.87
N ASN A 103 16.37 -6.47 8.38
CA ASN A 103 16.09 -7.19 7.14
C ASN A 103 14.85 -8.08 7.22
N ILE A 104 14.45 -8.51 8.42
CA ILE A 104 13.23 -9.32 8.61
C ILE A 104 11.99 -8.53 8.19
N PRO A 105 11.65 -7.38 8.81
CA PRO A 105 10.52 -6.58 8.37
C PRO A 105 10.65 -6.07 6.93
N ALA A 106 11.85 -5.65 6.52
CA ALA A 106 12.10 -5.16 5.16
C ALA A 106 11.80 -6.24 4.09
N VAL A 107 12.33 -7.46 4.24
CA VAL A 107 12.08 -8.54 3.27
C VAL A 107 10.62 -8.97 3.28
N ILE A 108 9.99 -9.10 4.45
CA ILE A 108 8.55 -9.40 4.54
C ILE A 108 7.78 -8.39 3.71
N ARG A 109 7.94 -7.10 4.00
CA ARG A 109 7.26 -6.03 3.25
C ARG A 109 7.60 -6.03 1.77
N GLY A 110 8.87 -6.20 1.42
CA GLY A 110 9.36 -6.16 0.05
C GLY A 110 8.67 -7.21 -0.80
N LEU A 111 8.58 -8.44 -0.31
CA LEU A 111 7.87 -9.55 -0.97
C LEU A 111 6.37 -9.26 -1.17
N ILE A 112 5.72 -8.65 -0.18
CA ILE A 112 4.32 -8.24 -0.29
C ILE A 112 4.15 -7.17 -1.38
N ALA A 113 5.09 -6.21 -1.45
CA ALA A 113 5.10 -5.20 -2.51
C ALA A 113 5.28 -5.84 -3.89
N VAL A 114 6.13 -6.86 -4.04
CA VAL A 114 6.33 -7.58 -5.30
C VAL A 114 5.01 -8.16 -5.81
N ALA A 115 4.24 -8.81 -4.93
CA ALA A 115 2.94 -9.37 -5.28
C ALA A 115 1.96 -8.28 -5.73
N TRP A 116 1.85 -7.20 -4.96
CA TRP A 116 0.98 -6.08 -5.30
C TRP A 116 1.40 -5.33 -6.56
N TYR A 117 2.70 -5.19 -6.80
CA TYR A 117 3.22 -4.59 -8.03
C TYR A 117 2.78 -5.37 -9.26
N GLY A 118 2.86 -6.70 -9.20
CA GLY A 118 2.35 -7.59 -10.23
C GLY A 118 0.83 -7.47 -10.41
N ILE A 119 0.06 -7.57 -9.31
CA ILE A 119 -1.41 -7.52 -9.34
C ILE A 119 -1.89 -6.20 -9.93
N GLN A 120 -1.37 -5.07 -9.47
CA GLN A 120 -1.79 -3.75 -9.95
C GLN A 120 -1.35 -3.51 -11.41
N THR A 121 -0.19 -4.03 -11.83
CA THR A 121 0.21 -3.97 -13.25
C THR A 121 -0.72 -4.79 -14.13
N TYR A 122 -1.14 -5.97 -13.66
CA TYR A 122 -2.12 -6.81 -14.35
C TYR A 122 -3.48 -6.11 -14.45
N LEU A 123 -3.99 -5.55 -13.36
CA LEU A 123 -5.25 -4.81 -13.38
C LEU A 123 -5.19 -3.58 -14.29
N ALA A 124 -4.07 -2.85 -14.29
CA ALA A 124 -3.85 -1.74 -15.21
C ALA A 124 -3.85 -2.21 -16.68
N SER A 125 -3.31 -3.40 -16.95
CA SER A 125 -3.19 -3.92 -18.31
C SER A 125 -4.53 -4.19 -18.97
N SER A 126 -5.56 -4.52 -18.19
CA SER A 126 -6.93 -4.69 -18.68
C SER A 126 -7.47 -3.42 -19.34
N ALA A 127 -7.16 -2.23 -18.79
CA ALA A 127 -7.54 -0.96 -19.40
C ALA A 127 -6.87 -0.76 -20.78
N LEU A 128 -5.59 -1.11 -20.89
CA LEU A 128 -4.86 -1.04 -22.15
C LEU A 128 -5.44 -2.02 -23.19
N ILE A 129 -5.76 -3.25 -22.76
CA ILE A 129 -6.36 -4.29 -23.63
C ILE A 129 -7.71 -3.84 -24.16
N ILE A 130 -8.56 -3.22 -23.33
CA ILE A 130 -9.85 -2.65 -23.77
C ILE A 130 -9.66 -1.62 -24.87
N VAL A 131 -8.68 -0.71 -24.74
CA VAL A 131 -8.36 0.26 -25.80
C VAL A 131 -7.90 -0.45 -27.06
N VAL A 132 -6.99 -1.41 -26.95
CA VAL A 132 -6.50 -2.17 -28.12
C VAL A 132 -7.66 -2.84 -28.84
N LEU A 133 -8.57 -3.52 -28.14
CA LEU A 133 -9.71 -4.19 -28.75
C LEU A 133 -10.75 -3.21 -29.33
N ARG A 134 -10.86 -2.00 -28.78
CA ARG A 134 -11.75 -0.96 -29.32
C ARG A 134 -11.30 -0.45 -30.68
N PHE A 135 -9.99 -0.27 -30.89
CA PHE A 135 -9.42 0.26 -32.14
C PHE A 135 -8.94 -0.81 -33.10
N PHE A 136 -8.59 -2.00 -32.59
CA PHE A 136 -8.07 -3.13 -33.34
C PHE A 136 -8.80 -4.42 -32.94
N PRO A 137 -10.11 -4.55 -33.24
CA PRO A 137 -10.94 -5.68 -32.82
C PRO A 137 -10.41 -7.03 -33.31
N GLN A 138 -9.68 -7.07 -34.43
CA GLN A 138 -9.00 -8.26 -34.95
C GLN A 138 -8.00 -8.88 -33.97
N MET A 139 -7.50 -8.12 -32.99
CA MET A 139 -6.60 -8.62 -31.95
C MET A 139 -7.30 -9.56 -30.96
N ALA A 140 -8.63 -9.66 -30.99
CA ALA A 140 -9.40 -10.59 -30.16
C ALA A 140 -9.00 -12.06 -30.36
N VAL A 141 -8.44 -12.43 -31.51
CA VAL A 141 -7.88 -13.78 -31.76
C VAL A 141 -6.79 -14.17 -30.76
N TYR A 142 -6.12 -13.19 -30.16
CA TYR A 142 -5.05 -13.39 -29.16
C TYR A 142 -5.54 -13.29 -27.72
N ALA A 143 -6.86 -13.22 -27.49
CA ALA A 143 -7.45 -13.06 -26.16
C ALA A 143 -7.64 -14.38 -25.39
N GLU A 144 -7.49 -15.52 -26.06
CA GLU A 144 -7.60 -16.84 -25.42
C GLU A 144 -6.36 -17.16 -24.56
N PRO A 145 -6.52 -17.76 -23.37
CA PRO A 145 -5.39 -18.15 -22.51
C PRO A 145 -4.45 -19.11 -23.23
N HIS A 146 -3.15 -18.83 -23.19
CA HIS A 146 -2.16 -19.64 -23.92
C HIS A 146 -0.92 -19.98 -23.09
N PHE A 147 -0.32 -19.00 -22.39
CA PHE A 147 0.95 -19.20 -21.69
C PHE A 147 0.84 -18.82 -20.22
N ALA A 148 1.20 -19.75 -19.33
CA ALA A 148 1.19 -19.59 -17.87
C ALA A 148 -0.13 -19.05 -17.28
N GLY A 149 -1.26 -19.35 -17.94
CA GLY A 149 -2.60 -18.93 -17.50
C GLY A 149 -3.04 -17.55 -18.03
N LEU A 150 -2.26 -16.90 -18.90
CA LEU A 150 -2.62 -15.61 -19.51
C LEU A 150 -2.59 -15.70 -21.05
N SER A 151 -3.43 -14.91 -21.70
CA SER A 151 -3.48 -14.82 -23.17
C SER A 151 -2.30 -14.04 -23.73
N TYR A 152 -2.00 -14.18 -25.03
CA TYR A 152 -0.94 -13.39 -25.66
C TYR A 152 -1.23 -11.90 -25.60
N LEU A 153 -2.50 -11.51 -25.78
CA LEU A 153 -2.94 -10.12 -25.61
C LEU A 153 -2.78 -9.65 -24.16
N GLY A 154 -3.07 -10.53 -23.20
CA GLY A 154 -2.83 -10.29 -21.77
C GLY A 154 -1.35 -10.04 -21.46
N TRP A 155 -0.46 -10.91 -21.95
CA TRP A 155 0.99 -10.75 -21.79
C TRP A 155 1.51 -9.48 -22.43
N PHE A 156 1.02 -9.13 -23.63
CA PHE A 156 1.36 -7.87 -24.28
C PHE A 156 0.97 -6.67 -23.42
N GLY A 157 -0.26 -6.63 -22.91
CA GLY A 157 -0.73 -5.55 -22.05
C GLY A 157 0.11 -5.45 -20.77
N PHE A 158 0.33 -6.58 -20.10
CA PHE A 158 1.10 -6.65 -18.85
C PHE A 158 2.55 -6.21 -19.04
N LEU A 159 3.28 -6.79 -20.01
CA LEU A 159 4.69 -6.46 -20.26
C LEU A 159 4.87 -5.02 -20.75
N SER A 160 3.92 -4.48 -21.52
CA SER A 160 3.97 -3.09 -21.97
C SER A 160 3.91 -2.13 -20.79
N LEU A 161 2.96 -2.34 -19.86
CA LEU A 161 2.85 -1.51 -18.67
C LEU A 161 3.97 -1.75 -17.66
N TRP A 162 4.46 -2.99 -17.56
CA TRP A 162 5.62 -3.35 -16.74
C TRP A 162 6.87 -2.58 -17.21
N LEU A 163 7.17 -2.60 -18.52
CA LEU A 163 8.30 -1.89 -19.11
C LEU A 163 8.17 -0.38 -18.93
N LEU A 164 6.97 0.18 -19.15
CA LEU A 164 6.71 1.61 -18.98
C LEU A 164 6.94 2.05 -17.53
N GLN A 165 6.41 1.30 -16.56
CA GLN A 165 6.63 1.59 -15.14
C GLN A 165 8.11 1.50 -14.77
N ALA A 166 8.83 0.48 -15.25
CA ALA A 166 10.27 0.34 -15.03
C ALA A 166 11.06 1.52 -15.59
N ALA A 167 10.69 2.02 -16.78
CA ALA A 167 11.31 3.21 -17.38
C ALA A 167 11.09 4.48 -16.54
N VAL A 168 9.86 4.72 -16.07
CA VAL A 168 9.54 5.87 -15.19
C VAL A 168 10.30 5.77 -13.87
N PHE A 169 10.37 4.58 -13.28
CA PHE A 169 11.12 4.33 -12.05
C PHE A 169 12.62 4.59 -12.23
N TRP A 170 13.20 4.14 -13.34
CA TRP A 170 14.63 4.30 -13.62
C TRP A 170 15.07 5.78 -13.70
N ALA A 171 14.16 6.67 -14.11
CA ALA A 171 14.38 8.12 -14.14
C ALA A 171 14.54 8.75 -12.74
N GLY A 172 14.23 8.03 -11.66
CA GLY A 172 14.49 8.41 -10.27
C GLY A 172 13.34 9.15 -9.57
N MET A 173 13.47 9.33 -8.25
CA MET A 173 12.41 9.83 -7.36
C MET A 173 11.84 11.20 -7.77
N GLU A 174 12.65 12.10 -8.33
CA GLU A 174 12.17 13.40 -8.80
C GLU A 174 11.30 13.30 -10.07
N SER A 175 11.54 12.31 -10.94
CA SER A 175 10.65 12.01 -12.06
C SER A 175 9.33 11.44 -11.58
N ILE A 176 9.40 10.51 -10.62
CA ILE A 176 8.22 9.91 -9.96
C ILE A 176 7.36 11.00 -9.32
N ARG A 177 7.96 11.89 -8.53
CA ARG A 177 7.28 13.05 -7.92
C ARG A 177 6.55 13.90 -8.95
N ARG A 178 7.25 14.30 -10.02
CA ARG A 178 6.66 15.12 -11.09
C ARG A 178 5.52 14.40 -11.80
N PHE A 179 5.65 13.09 -12.05
CA PHE A 179 4.58 12.28 -12.66
C PHE A 179 3.31 12.31 -11.81
N ILE A 180 3.45 12.08 -10.50
CA ILE A 180 2.32 12.03 -9.56
C ILE A 180 1.64 13.39 -9.42
N ASP A 181 2.44 14.47 -9.36
CA ASP A 181 1.94 15.83 -9.13
C ASP A 181 0.89 16.24 -10.19
N TRP A 182 1.01 15.78 -11.45
CA TRP A 182 0.02 16.06 -12.51
C TRP A 182 -0.97 14.92 -12.78
N ALA A 183 -0.60 13.65 -12.52
CA ALA A 183 -1.46 12.52 -12.78
C ALA A 183 -2.75 12.57 -11.93
N GLY A 184 -2.64 12.88 -10.64
CA GLY A 184 -3.79 12.93 -9.74
C GLY A 184 -4.91 13.90 -10.19
N PRO A 185 -4.60 15.17 -10.50
CA PRO A 185 -5.61 16.12 -11.00
C PRO A 185 -6.28 15.68 -12.31
N VAL A 186 -5.52 15.08 -13.24
CA VAL A 186 -6.07 14.60 -14.53
C VAL A 186 -7.07 13.48 -14.30
N VAL A 187 -6.76 12.55 -13.39
CA VAL A 187 -7.66 11.43 -13.06
C VAL A 187 -8.96 11.95 -12.46
N TYR A 188 -8.89 12.93 -11.57
CA TYR A 188 -10.10 13.56 -11.02
C TYR A 188 -10.97 14.23 -12.08
N ALA A 189 -10.35 14.98 -13.01
CA ALA A 189 -11.10 15.61 -14.08
C ALA A 189 -11.90 14.58 -14.89
N VAL A 190 -11.29 13.44 -15.21
CA VAL A 190 -11.95 12.34 -15.91
C VAL A 190 -13.03 11.67 -15.06
N MET A 191 -12.75 11.41 -13.78
CA MET A 191 -13.68 10.76 -12.87
C MET A 191 -14.93 11.62 -12.61
N PHE A 192 -14.76 12.94 -12.41
CA PHE A 192 -15.88 13.87 -12.28
C PHE A 192 -16.66 14.03 -13.58
N ALA A 193 -15.97 14.04 -14.73
CA ALA A 193 -16.64 14.06 -16.04
C ALA A 193 -17.47 12.80 -16.26
N LEU A 194 -16.94 11.63 -15.90
CA LEU A 194 -17.65 10.35 -15.97
C LEU A 194 -18.86 10.32 -15.04
N ALA A 195 -18.70 10.75 -13.79
CA ALA A 195 -19.81 10.84 -12.83
C ALA A 195 -20.89 11.80 -13.32
N GLY A 196 -20.52 12.98 -13.82
CA GLY A 196 -21.46 13.95 -14.40
C GLY A 196 -22.20 13.37 -15.62
N TRP A 197 -21.51 12.63 -16.48
CA TRP A 197 -22.11 11.96 -17.63
C TRP A 197 -23.09 10.86 -17.21
N ILE A 198 -22.74 10.04 -16.21
CA ILE A 198 -23.64 9.03 -15.64
C ILE A 198 -24.89 9.67 -15.05
N VAL A 199 -24.74 10.73 -14.25
CA VAL A 199 -25.87 11.46 -13.66
C VAL A 199 -26.77 12.05 -14.74
N TRP A 200 -26.19 12.62 -15.81
CA TRP A 200 -26.94 13.15 -16.93
C TRP A 200 -27.74 12.07 -17.69
N LYS A 201 -27.13 10.88 -17.91
CA LYS A 201 -27.80 9.76 -18.59
C LYS A 201 -28.84 9.04 -17.71
N ALA A 202 -28.53 8.85 -16.43
CA ALA A 202 -29.42 8.21 -15.47
C ALA A 202 -30.60 9.11 -15.09
N GLY A 203 -30.37 10.43 -15.03
CA GLY A 203 -31.27 11.37 -14.39
C GLY A 203 -31.09 11.38 -12.86
N TRP A 204 -31.07 12.56 -12.24
CA TRP A 204 -30.77 12.73 -10.81
C TRP A 204 -31.65 11.89 -9.89
N SER A 205 -32.94 11.72 -10.22
CA SER A 205 -33.90 10.94 -9.44
C SER A 205 -33.61 9.44 -9.41
N ASN A 206 -32.81 8.94 -10.35
CA ASN A 206 -32.50 7.51 -10.48
C ASN A 206 -31.16 7.14 -9.83
N ILE A 207 -30.44 8.11 -9.26
CA ILE A 207 -29.24 7.86 -8.45
C ILE A 207 -29.67 7.51 -7.03
N SER A 208 -29.48 6.24 -6.64
CA SER A 208 -29.84 5.75 -5.32
C SER A 208 -28.61 5.50 -4.46
N PHE A 209 -28.59 6.13 -3.27
CA PHE A 209 -27.60 5.86 -2.21
C PHE A 209 -28.02 4.73 -1.26
N THR A 210 -29.19 4.13 -1.49
CA THR A 210 -29.72 2.99 -0.72
C THR A 210 -29.65 1.67 -1.50
N LEU A 211 -29.09 1.70 -2.71
CA LEU A 211 -28.93 0.52 -3.55
C LEU A 211 -28.03 -0.51 -2.84
N SER A 212 -28.51 -1.75 -2.76
CA SER A 212 -27.76 -2.90 -2.25
C SER A 212 -28.19 -4.15 -3.01
N GLU A 213 -27.25 -5.07 -3.25
CA GLU A 213 -27.55 -6.40 -3.82
C GLU A 213 -28.30 -7.30 -2.82
N LYS A 214 -28.12 -7.05 -1.51
CA LYS A 214 -28.80 -7.77 -0.40
C LYS A 214 -29.16 -6.78 0.72
N SER A 215 -30.39 -6.80 1.23
CA SER A 215 -30.77 -5.91 2.33
C SER A 215 -30.40 -6.51 3.69
N LEU A 216 -29.32 -6.03 4.30
CA LEU A 216 -29.04 -6.26 5.71
C LEU A 216 -29.67 -5.17 6.57
N SER A 217 -30.29 -5.54 7.69
CA SER A 217 -30.92 -4.59 8.62
C SER A 217 -30.44 -4.77 10.07
N GLY A 218 -30.51 -3.69 10.86
CA GLY A 218 -30.21 -3.71 12.29
C GLY A 218 -28.75 -4.08 12.61
N TRP A 219 -28.56 -4.93 13.62
CA TRP A 219 -27.24 -5.30 14.14
C TRP A 219 -26.37 -6.06 13.14
N GLN A 220 -26.96 -6.79 12.19
CA GLN A 220 -26.21 -7.50 11.17
C GLN A 220 -25.50 -6.53 10.21
N ALA A 221 -26.20 -5.47 9.79
CA ALA A 221 -25.61 -4.44 8.94
C ALA A 221 -24.51 -3.66 9.69
N PHE A 222 -24.73 -3.34 10.97
CA PHE A 222 -23.72 -2.69 11.81
C PHE A 222 -22.44 -3.54 11.94
N GLY A 223 -22.58 -4.84 12.18
CA GLY A 223 -21.46 -5.78 12.20
C GLY A 223 -20.68 -5.79 10.87
N GLN A 224 -21.37 -5.80 9.74
CA GLN A 224 -20.73 -5.75 8.43
C GLN A 224 -20.04 -4.41 8.14
N VAL A 225 -20.56 -3.28 8.65
CA VAL A 225 -19.85 -1.99 8.57
C VAL A 225 -18.52 -2.03 9.33
N ILE A 226 -18.48 -2.67 10.50
CA ILE A 226 -17.23 -2.84 11.27
C ILE A 226 -16.25 -3.74 10.50
N VAL A 227 -16.72 -4.84 9.92
CA VAL A 227 -15.90 -5.73 9.08
C VAL A 227 -15.35 -4.96 7.87
N ALA A 228 -16.19 -4.25 7.12
CA ALA A 228 -15.78 -3.44 5.99
C ALA A 228 -14.75 -2.37 6.39
N THR A 229 -14.93 -1.73 7.55
CA THR A 229 -13.96 -0.78 8.12
C THR A 229 -12.59 -1.45 8.36
N ALA A 230 -12.58 -2.67 8.90
CA ALA A 230 -11.36 -3.40 9.16
C ALA A 230 -10.64 -3.85 7.86
N LEU A 231 -11.41 -4.22 6.84
CA LEU A 231 -10.89 -4.54 5.51
C LEU A 231 -10.22 -3.32 4.86
N VAL A 232 -10.80 -2.12 5.00
CA VAL A 232 -10.19 -0.87 4.50
C VAL A 232 -8.83 -0.63 5.14
N VAL A 233 -8.72 -0.79 6.47
CA VAL A 233 -7.43 -0.65 7.17
C VAL A 233 -6.42 -1.68 6.70
N SER A 234 -6.87 -2.92 6.49
CA SER A 234 -6.01 -4.01 6.00
C SER A 234 -5.51 -3.75 4.57
N TYR A 235 -6.37 -3.24 3.68
CA TYR A 235 -6.01 -2.88 2.31
C TYR A 235 -4.90 -1.82 2.26
N PHE A 236 -5.01 -0.76 3.06
CA PHE A 236 -4.00 0.31 3.13
C PHE A 236 -2.78 -0.03 3.99
N SER A 237 -2.74 -1.19 4.65
CA SER A 237 -1.70 -1.51 5.64
C SER A 237 -0.28 -1.58 5.04
N GLY A 238 -0.12 -2.18 3.86
CA GLY A 238 1.17 -2.29 3.18
C GLY A 238 1.78 -0.92 2.83
N PRO A 239 1.09 -0.06 2.05
CA PRO A 239 1.53 1.30 1.76
C PRO A 239 1.78 2.12 3.04
N THR A 240 0.91 1.98 4.04
CA THR A 240 1.04 2.73 5.31
C THR A 240 2.27 2.33 6.12
N LEU A 241 2.65 1.04 6.12
CA LEU A 241 3.83 0.56 6.85
C LEU A 241 5.11 1.20 6.31
N ASN A 242 5.20 1.35 4.99
CA ASN A 242 6.34 1.97 4.30
C ASN A 242 6.18 3.46 4.06
N PHE A 243 5.17 4.09 4.66
CA PHE A 243 4.95 5.52 4.48
C PHE A 243 6.16 6.35 4.94
N GLY A 244 7.00 5.78 5.81
CA GLY A 244 8.32 6.32 6.17
C GLY A 244 9.26 6.58 5.00
N ASP A 245 9.14 5.83 3.90
CA ASP A 245 9.92 6.03 2.67
C ASP A 245 9.63 7.38 2.01
N PHE A 246 8.44 7.94 2.25
CA PHE A 246 8.01 9.23 1.72
C PHE A 246 8.08 10.33 2.77
N SER A 247 7.66 10.04 4.02
CA SER A 247 7.68 11.04 5.09
C SER A 247 9.08 11.55 5.43
N ARG A 248 10.12 10.74 5.16
CA ARG A 248 11.52 11.14 5.30
C ARG A 248 11.91 12.38 4.48
N TYR A 249 11.18 12.68 3.39
CA TYR A 249 11.44 13.85 2.55
C TYR A 249 10.76 15.13 3.06
N CYS A 250 9.82 15.02 4.00
CA CYS A 250 9.02 16.15 4.48
C CYS A 250 9.75 17.03 5.50
N ARG A 251 9.63 18.34 5.32
CA ARG A 251 10.27 19.36 6.17
C ARG A 251 9.83 19.30 7.63
N SER A 252 8.60 18.89 7.87
CA SER A 252 8.01 18.88 9.21
C SER A 252 6.91 17.83 9.33
N MET A 253 6.65 17.38 10.57
CA MET A 253 5.49 16.54 10.85
C MET A 253 4.15 17.28 10.66
N GLN A 254 4.15 18.62 10.71
CA GLN A 254 2.94 19.41 10.42
C GLN A 254 2.57 19.29 8.94
N ASP A 255 3.56 19.35 8.04
CA ASP A 255 3.36 19.11 6.61
C ASP A 255 2.83 17.70 6.34
N VAL A 256 3.41 16.69 6.99
CA VAL A 256 2.95 15.30 6.88
C VAL A 256 1.49 15.17 7.31
N ARG A 257 1.13 15.69 8.50
CA ARG A 257 -0.23 15.60 9.04
C ARG A 257 -1.25 16.31 8.15
N ARG A 258 -0.89 17.50 7.65
CA ARG A 258 -1.75 18.27 6.74
C ARG A 258 -1.93 17.54 5.42
N GLY A 259 -0.85 17.03 4.83
CA GLY A 259 -0.91 16.24 3.59
C GLY A 259 -1.75 14.98 3.76
N ASN A 260 -1.56 14.25 4.87
CA ASN A 260 -2.36 13.08 5.21
C ASN A 260 -3.84 13.42 5.38
N PHE A 261 -4.19 14.52 6.06
CA PHE A 261 -5.60 14.90 6.26
C PHE A 261 -6.31 15.19 4.93
N TRP A 262 -5.68 15.97 4.04
CA TRP A 262 -6.26 16.30 2.75
C TRP A 262 -6.24 15.11 1.79
N GLY A 263 -5.19 14.28 1.84
CA GLY A 263 -4.98 13.17 0.92
C GLY A 263 -5.72 11.88 1.28
N LEU A 264 -5.95 11.66 2.58
CA LEU A 264 -6.69 10.50 3.08
C LEU A 264 -8.17 10.87 3.29
N PRO A 265 -8.68 11.37 4.44
CA PRO A 265 -10.12 11.59 4.61
C PRO A 265 -10.83 12.41 3.53
N VAL A 266 -10.29 13.58 3.16
CA VAL A 266 -10.99 14.52 2.27
C VAL A 266 -11.01 14.01 0.83
N ASN A 267 -9.84 13.66 0.32
CA ASN A 267 -9.69 13.10 -1.02
C ASN A 267 -10.39 11.73 -1.14
N PHE A 268 -10.31 10.87 -0.12
CA PHE A 268 -11.01 9.59 -0.11
C PHE A 268 -12.53 9.75 -0.04
N LEU A 269 -13.05 10.79 0.62
CA LEU A 269 -14.48 11.14 0.56
C LEU A 269 -14.91 11.48 -0.87
N ALA A 270 -14.16 12.35 -1.55
CA ALA A 270 -14.46 12.73 -2.94
C ALA A 270 -14.43 11.51 -3.86
N PHE A 271 -13.39 10.68 -3.76
CA PHE A 271 -13.31 9.39 -4.45
C PHE A 271 -14.51 8.49 -4.15
N SER A 272 -14.86 8.29 -2.87
CA SER A 272 -15.92 7.38 -2.46
C SER A 272 -17.28 7.84 -2.99
N LEU A 273 -17.57 9.14 -2.94
CA LEU A 273 -18.81 9.71 -3.50
C LEU A 273 -18.89 9.49 -5.01
N VAL A 274 -17.80 9.78 -5.73
CA VAL A 274 -17.74 9.60 -7.19
C VAL A 274 -17.94 8.12 -7.55
N THR A 275 -17.27 7.20 -6.86
CA THR A 275 -17.42 5.76 -7.05
C THR A 275 -18.86 5.31 -6.83
N VAL A 276 -19.47 5.69 -5.71
CA VAL A 276 -20.86 5.33 -5.39
C VAL A 276 -21.83 5.88 -6.45
N VAL A 277 -21.65 7.13 -6.90
CA VAL A 277 -22.49 7.74 -7.94
C VAL A 277 -22.35 7.02 -9.28
N ILE A 278 -21.13 6.70 -9.70
CA ILE A 278 -20.90 5.97 -10.95
C ILE A 278 -21.53 4.58 -10.89
N VAL A 279 -21.23 3.80 -9.84
CA VAL A 279 -21.73 2.43 -9.70
C VAL A 279 -23.26 2.43 -9.61
N SER A 280 -23.85 3.26 -8.74
CA SER A 280 -25.31 3.33 -8.60
C SER A 280 -26.03 3.78 -9.88
N GLY A 281 -25.41 4.68 -10.66
CA GLY A 281 -25.95 5.16 -11.92
C GLY A 281 -25.74 4.21 -13.11
N THR A 282 -24.88 3.20 -12.99
CA THR A 282 -24.71 2.21 -14.07
C THR A 282 -25.95 1.32 -14.24
N LEU A 283 -26.65 0.96 -13.16
CA LEU A 283 -27.87 0.17 -13.23
C LEU A 283 -28.97 0.83 -14.08
N PRO A 284 -29.36 2.11 -13.86
CA PRO A 284 -30.35 2.76 -14.71
C PRO A 284 -29.85 3.08 -16.13
N VAL A 285 -28.53 3.22 -16.35
CA VAL A 285 -27.97 3.58 -17.67
C VAL A 285 -27.73 2.36 -18.56
N PHE A 286 -27.22 1.26 -17.98
CA PHE A 286 -26.78 0.07 -18.71
C PHE A 286 -27.59 -1.19 -18.39
N GLY A 287 -28.48 -1.14 -17.39
CA GLY A 287 -29.30 -2.29 -16.97
C GLY A 287 -28.60 -3.25 -16.01
N GLU A 288 -27.33 -2.99 -15.66
CA GLU A 288 -26.52 -3.80 -14.75
C GLU A 288 -25.63 -2.90 -13.90
N MET A 289 -25.26 -3.36 -12.70
CA MET A 289 -24.29 -2.65 -11.86
C MET A 289 -22.87 -2.96 -12.34
N LEU A 290 -22.20 -1.94 -12.88
CA LEU A 290 -20.79 -2.00 -13.24
C LEU A 290 -19.97 -1.47 -12.08
N HIS A 291 -19.24 -2.40 -11.46
CA HIS A 291 -18.39 -2.17 -10.29
C HIS A 291 -17.01 -1.60 -10.64
N ASP A 292 -16.58 -1.75 -11.90
CA ASP A 292 -15.33 -1.24 -12.43
C ASP A 292 -15.58 0.02 -13.30
N PRO A 293 -14.98 1.17 -12.97
CA PRO A 293 -15.05 2.38 -13.79
C PRO A 293 -14.47 2.21 -15.21
N ILE A 294 -13.46 1.36 -15.40
CA ILE A 294 -12.92 1.08 -16.74
C ILE A 294 -13.96 0.34 -17.58
N ALA A 295 -14.62 -0.66 -17.00
CA ALA A 295 -15.73 -1.35 -17.64
C ALA A 295 -16.86 -0.37 -17.96
N THR A 296 -17.18 0.55 -17.04
CA THR A 296 -18.15 1.64 -17.29
C THR A 296 -17.76 2.49 -18.49
N VAL A 297 -16.51 2.95 -18.55
CA VAL A 297 -15.99 3.73 -19.68
C VAL A 297 -16.07 2.94 -20.99
N SER A 298 -15.76 1.64 -20.98
CA SER A 298 -15.78 0.80 -22.18
C SER A 298 -17.17 0.67 -22.83
N ARG A 299 -18.23 0.89 -22.04
CA ARG A 299 -19.65 0.84 -22.48
C ARG A 299 -20.13 2.17 -23.07
N ILE A 300 -19.32 3.23 -22.99
CA ILE A 300 -19.65 4.52 -23.60
C ILE A 300 -19.52 4.41 -25.12
N ASP A 301 -20.59 4.77 -25.84
CA ASP A 301 -20.59 4.80 -27.30
C ASP A 301 -19.90 6.05 -27.87
N ASN A 302 -18.64 6.25 -27.47
CA ASN A 302 -17.77 7.32 -27.97
C ASN A 302 -16.30 6.89 -27.82
N SER A 303 -15.65 6.61 -28.94
CA SER A 303 -14.28 6.09 -28.93
C SER A 303 -13.25 7.07 -28.35
N MET A 304 -13.48 8.38 -28.45
CA MET A 304 -12.60 9.39 -27.81
C MET A 304 -12.76 9.37 -26.30
N ALA A 305 -13.99 9.26 -25.78
CA ALA A 305 -14.24 9.13 -24.35
C ALA A 305 -13.62 7.86 -23.77
N VAL A 306 -13.73 6.73 -24.49
CA VAL A 306 -13.07 5.46 -24.13
C VAL A 306 -11.56 5.63 -24.06
N LEU A 307 -10.95 6.24 -25.08
CA LEU A 307 -9.50 6.46 -25.14
C LEU A 307 -9.02 7.36 -23.99
N LEU A 308 -9.67 8.50 -23.77
CA LEU A 308 -9.32 9.44 -22.69
C LEU A 308 -9.51 8.82 -21.31
N GLY A 309 -10.60 8.08 -21.10
CA GLY A 309 -10.88 7.39 -19.84
C GLY A 309 -9.83 6.33 -19.55
N ALA A 310 -9.57 5.44 -20.51
CA ALA A 310 -8.56 4.39 -20.34
C ALA A 310 -7.15 4.96 -20.17
N PHE A 311 -6.78 6.02 -20.90
CA PHE A 311 -5.50 6.71 -20.70
C PHE A 311 -5.37 7.26 -19.28
N ALA A 312 -6.43 7.88 -18.74
CA ALA A 312 -6.42 8.38 -17.37
C ALA A 312 -6.30 7.23 -16.35
N PHE A 313 -7.02 6.13 -16.51
CA PHE A 313 -6.92 4.98 -15.60
C PHE A 313 -5.56 4.29 -15.65
N VAL A 314 -4.99 4.11 -16.85
CA VAL A 314 -3.63 3.56 -17.00
C VAL A 314 -2.63 4.50 -16.33
N THR A 315 -2.74 5.81 -16.55
CA THR A 315 -1.87 6.81 -15.92
C THR A 315 -2.00 6.78 -14.38
N ALA A 316 -3.24 6.74 -13.86
CA ALA A 316 -3.52 6.65 -12.42
C ALA A 316 -2.85 5.40 -11.82
N THR A 317 -3.06 4.26 -12.47
CA THR A 317 -2.62 2.95 -11.96
C THR A 317 -1.12 2.78 -12.06
N ILE A 318 -0.47 3.33 -13.09
CA ILE A 318 0.99 3.43 -13.16
C ILE A 318 1.52 4.28 -12.00
N GLY A 319 0.89 5.43 -11.75
CA GLY A 319 1.32 6.38 -10.71
C GLY A 319 1.32 5.77 -9.32
N ILE A 320 0.19 5.22 -8.90
CA ILE A 320 0.08 4.51 -7.62
C ILE A 320 1.05 3.34 -7.56
N ASN A 321 1.13 2.52 -8.61
CA ASN A 321 1.84 1.27 -8.50
C ASN A 321 3.35 1.47 -8.40
N ILE A 322 3.88 2.50 -9.08
CA ILE A 322 5.26 2.97 -8.89
C ILE A 322 5.47 3.36 -7.43
N VAL A 323 4.58 4.18 -6.88
CA VAL A 323 4.72 4.76 -5.55
C VAL A 323 4.58 3.70 -4.44
N ALA A 324 3.45 3.02 -4.39
CA ALA A 324 3.08 2.13 -3.29
C ALA A 324 3.82 0.78 -3.33
N ASN A 325 4.11 0.29 -4.55
CA ASN A 325 4.55 -1.10 -4.75
C ASN A 325 5.87 -1.22 -5.50
N PHE A 326 6.50 -0.12 -5.95
CA PHE A 326 7.79 -0.17 -6.64
C PHE A 326 8.88 0.59 -5.86
N VAL A 327 8.58 1.78 -5.33
CA VAL A 327 9.52 2.57 -4.52
C VAL A 327 9.81 1.91 -3.17
N SER A 328 8.80 1.40 -2.48
CA SER A 328 8.97 0.74 -1.18
C SER A 328 9.87 -0.50 -1.22
N PRO A 329 9.62 -1.52 -2.07
CA PRO A 329 10.51 -2.68 -2.13
C PRO A 329 11.92 -2.32 -2.62
N ALA A 330 12.07 -1.23 -3.39
CA ALA A 330 13.38 -0.74 -3.77
C ALA A 330 14.23 -0.33 -2.57
N PHE A 331 13.65 0.35 -1.57
CA PHE A 331 14.33 0.61 -0.30
C PHE A 331 14.51 -0.65 0.54
N ASP A 332 13.49 -1.51 0.61
CA ASP A 332 13.53 -2.73 1.42
C ASP A 332 14.65 -3.68 0.96
N PHE A 333 14.75 -3.96 -0.34
CA PHE A 333 15.81 -4.81 -0.88
C PHE A 333 17.18 -4.14 -0.87
N ALA A 334 17.25 -2.82 -1.06
CA ALA A 334 18.51 -2.10 -0.88
C ALA A 334 19.04 -2.21 0.56
N ASN A 335 18.17 -2.27 1.56
CA ASN A 335 18.56 -2.44 2.96
C ASN A 335 19.20 -3.81 3.27
N VAL A 336 18.89 -4.85 2.49
CA VAL A 336 19.44 -6.20 2.70
C VAL A 336 20.95 -6.24 2.53
N ALA A 337 21.46 -5.56 1.50
CA ALA A 337 22.89 -5.44 1.24
C ALA A 337 23.21 -4.07 0.60
N PRO A 338 23.26 -2.99 1.40
CA PRO A 338 23.42 -1.61 0.94
C PRO A 338 24.61 -1.36 0.00
N SER A 339 25.72 -2.07 0.20
CA SER A 339 26.92 -1.98 -0.63
C SER A 339 26.81 -2.70 -1.98
N LYS A 340 25.81 -3.57 -2.16
CA LYS A 340 25.63 -4.40 -3.36
C LYS A 340 24.34 -4.08 -4.11
N ILE A 341 23.30 -3.67 -3.40
CA ILE A 341 21.97 -3.41 -3.94
C ILE A 341 21.68 -1.92 -3.79
N SER A 342 21.76 -1.19 -4.91
CA SER A 342 21.28 0.19 -4.99
C SER A 342 19.75 0.23 -4.98
N TRP A 343 19.17 1.41 -4.74
CA TRP A 343 17.72 1.58 -4.85
C TRP A 343 17.17 1.15 -6.23
N ARG A 344 17.88 1.50 -7.31
CA ARG A 344 17.51 1.06 -8.66
C ARG A 344 17.56 -0.47 -8.81
N ALA A 345 18.61 -1.11 -8.30
CA ALA A 345 18.73 -2.56 -8.35
C ALA A 345 17.64 -3.25 -7.54
N GLY A 346 17.35 -2.75 -6.32
CA GLY A 346 16.26 -3.25 -5.48
C GLY A 346 14.90 -3.17 -6.17
N GLY A 347 14.61 -2.04 -6.82
CA GLY A 347 13.40 -1.90 -7.64
C GLY A 347 13.34 -2.95 -8.74
N MET A 348 14.40 -3.11 -9.54
CA MET A 348 14.38 -4.08 -10.64
C MET A 348 14.25 -5.53 -10.16
N ILE A 349 14.80 -5.87 -9.00
CA ILE A 349 14.55 -7.17 -8.36
C ILE A 349 13.05 -7.34 -8.10
N ALA A 350 12.38 -6.33 -7.52
CA ALA A 350 10.95 -6.36 -7.28
C ALA A 350 10.14 -6.49 -8.58
N ALA A 351 10.48 -5.70 -9.59
CA ALA A 351 9.79 -5.71 -10.88
C ALA A 351 9.91 -7.08 -11.56
N VAL A 352 11.12 -7.64 -11.65
CA VAL A 352 11.34 -8.95 -12.28
C VAL A 352 10.67 -10.07 -11.48
N ALA A 353 10.80 -10.06 -10.15
CA ALA A 353 10.16 -11.06 -9.30
C ALA A 353 8.64 -11.09 -9.45
N SER A 354 8.00 -9.94 -9.69
CA SER A 354 6.54 -9.86 -9.86
C SER A 354 6.01 -10.63 -11.07
N ILE A 355 6.82 -10.82 -12.12
CA ILE A 355 6.45 -11.60 -13.30
C ILE A 355 6.28 -13.07 -12.90
N PHE A 356 7.20 -13.59 -12.09
CA PHE A 356 7.23 -14.99 -11.66
C PHE A 356 6.13 -15.34 -10.65
N ILE A 357 5.55 -14.35 -9.97
CA ILE A 357 4.39 -14.55 -9.10
C ILE A 357 3.14 -14.88 -9.93
N THR A 358 3.14 -14.60 -11.24
CA THR A 358 1.98 -14.78 -12.13
C THR A 358 0.71 -14.16 -11.54
N PRO A 359 0.70 -12.83 -11.33
CA PRO A 359 -0.30 -12.14 -10.50
C PRO A 359 -1.75 -12.38 -10.93
N TRP A 360 -2.00 -12.63 -12.22
CA TRP A 360 -3.32 -13.03 -12.74
C TRP A 360 -3.83 -14.32 -12.11
N ASN A 361 -2.96 -15.28 -11.79
CA ASN A 361 -3.36 -16.53 -11.12
C ASN A 361 -3.75 -16.31 -9.65
N LEU A 362 -3.25 -15.24 -9.02
CA LEU A 362 -3.66 -14.83 -7.67
C LEU A 362 -4.97 -14.04 -7.68
N PHE A 363 -5.23 -13.29 -8.75
CA PHE A 363 -6.36 -12.37 -8.83
C PHE A 363 -7.57 -12.89 -9.62
N ASN A 364 -7.43 -13.95 -10.42
CA ASN A 364 -8.56 -14.50 -11.19
C ASN A 364 -9.49 -15.41 -10.35
N ASN A 365 -9.16 -15.69 -9.09
CA ASN A 365 -9.96 -16.52 -8.20
C ASN A 365 -10.31 -15.76 -6.90
N PRO A 366 -11.60 -15.49 -6.61
CA PRO A 366 -12.01 -14.77 -5.40
C PRO A 366 -11.49 -15.38 -4.08
N LEU A 367 -11.45 -16.70 -3.98
CA LEU A 367 -10.89 -17.39 -2.80
C LEU A 367 -9.39 -17.11 -2.66
N MET A 368 -8.66 -17.14 -3.77
CA MET A 368 -7.22 -16.84 -3.78
C MET A 368 -6.95 -15.38 -3.41
N ILE A 369 -7.79 -14.44 -3.86
CA ILE A 369 -7.69 -13.03 -3.45
C ILE A 369 -7.84 -12.92 -1.93
N HIS A 370 -8.92 -13.47 -1.36
CA HIS A 370 -9.18 -13.39 0.08
C HIS A 370 -8.04 -14.01 0.90
N TYR A 371 -7.63 -15.24 0.60
CA TYR A 371 -6.52 -15.87 1.31
C TYR A 371 -5.21 -15.11 1.16
N THR A 372 -4.94 -14.56 -0.04
CA THR A 372 -3.75 -13.74 -0.25
C THR A 372 -3.78 -12.53 0.68
N LEU A 373 -4.87 -11.75 0.68
CA LEU A 373 -5.00 -10.56 1.53
C LEU A 373 -4.87 -10.88 3.03
N ASP A 374 -5.53 -11.95 3.49
CA ASP A 374 -5.53 -12.34 4.90
C ASP A 374 -4.14 -12.77 5.37
N ILE A 375 -3.43 -13.57 4.56
CA ILE A 375 -2.05 -13.96 4.86
C ILE A 375 -1.16 -12.72 4.90
N LEU A 376 -1.23 -11.84 3.89
CA LEU A 376 -0.42 -10.62 3.87
C LEU A 376 -0.67 -9.76 5.13
N ALA A 377 -1.93 -9.62 5.54
CA ALA A 377 -2.32 -8.89 6.75
C ALA A 377 -1.76 -9.53 8.03
N ALA A 378 -1.76 -10.87 8.13
CA ALA A 378 -1.24 -11.61 9.27
C ALA A 378 0.27 -11.39 9.49
N PHE A 379 1.04 -11.17 8.42
CA PHE A 379 2.47 -10.84 8.49
C PHE A 379 2.73 -9.35 8.76
N ILE A 380 1.88 -8.46 8.23
CA ILE A 380 2.05 -7.01 8.35
C ILE A 380 1.62 -6.50 9.74
N GLY A 381 0.49 -6.98 10.26
CA GLY A 381 -0.09 -6.50 11.51
C GLY A 381 0.92 -6.48 12.67
N PRO A 382 1.60 -7.60 12.98
CA PRO A 382 2.58 -7.67 14.07
C PRO A 382 3.73 -6.66 13.95
N LEU A 383 4.16 -6.32 12.72
CA LEU A 383 5.21 -5.34 12.50
C LEU A 383 4.79 -3.95 12.97
N PHE A 384 3.56 -3.51 12.68
CA PHE A 384 3.03 -2.25 13.20
C PHE A 384 3.09 -2.20 14.72
N GLY A 385 2.59 -3.25 15.38
CA GLY A 385 2.58 -3.34 16.84
C GLY A 385 3.97 -3.18 17.45
N ILE A 386 4.93 -3.96 16.95
CA ILE A 386 6.32 -3.94 17.43
C ILE A 386 6.94 -2.56 17.24
N LEU A 387 6.86 -2.00 16.02
CA LEU A 387 7.49 -0.73 15.67
C LEU A 387 6.89 0.45 16.46
N LEU A 388 5.56 0.49 16.61
CA LEU A 388 4.88 1.54 17.35
C LEU A 388 5.20 1.47 18.86
N VAL A 389 5.18 0.27 19.44
CA VAL A 389 5.53 0.08 20.86
C VAL A 389 6.99 0.43 21.13
N ASP A 390 7.92 -0.04 20.28
CA ASP A 390 9.34 0.26 20.42
C ASP A 390 9.58 1.78 20.37
N PHE A 391 9.07 2.46 19.35
CA PHE A 391 9.32 3.87 19.15
C PHE A 391 8.63 4.75 20.21
N TYR A 392 7.32 4.57 20.45
CA TYR A 392 6.56 5.47 21.31
C TYR A 392 6.67 5.14 22.81
N LEU A 393 6.65 3.85 23.18
CA LEU A 393 6.59 3.44 24.59
C LEU A 393 7.97 3.12 25.17
N ILE A 394 8.80 2.37 24.45
CA ILE A 394 10.11 1.93 24.95
C ILE A 394 11.16 3.03 24.78
N LYS A 395 11.37 3.50 23.54
CA LYS A 395 12.40 4.50 23.21
C LYS A 395 11.93 5.95 23.37
N LYS A 396 10.64 6.16 23.67
CA LYS A 396 10.05 7.48 23.96
C LYS A 396 10.38 8.52 22.87
N GLN A 397 10.31 8.09 21.61
CA GLN A 397 10.50 8.91 20.42
C GLN A 397 11.93 9.50 20.28
N LYS A 398 12.93 8.87 20.91
CA LYS A 398 14.34 9.23 20.78
C LYS A 398 15.03 8.31 19.78
N ILE A 399 15.71 8.90 18.81
CA ILE A 399 16.46 8.21 17.76
C ILE A 399 17.89 8.73 17.77
N ASP A 400 18.84 7.81 17.77
CA ASP A 400 20.25 8.09 17.52
C ASP A 400 20.53 7.75 16.06
N VAL A 401 20.59 8.76 15.18
CA VAL A 401 20.62 8.52 13.72
C VAL A 401 21.93 7.86 13.30
N ASP A 402 23.05 8.28 13.86
CA ASP A 402 24.36 7.74 13.51
C ASP A 402 24.49 6.28 13.95
N ALA A 403 23.96 5.93 15.12
CA ALA A 403 23.94 4.55 15.59
C ALA A 403 23.11 3.61 14.70
N LEU A 404 22.20 4.11 13.84
CA LEU A 404 21.49 3.27 12.86
C LEU A 404 22.42 2.73 11.78
N PHE A 405 23.61 3.32 11.62
CA PHE A 405 24.61 2.95 10.61
C PHE A 405 25.89 2.38 11.22
N ASP A 406 25.89 2.07 12.52
CA ASP A 406 27.00 1.45 13.24
C ASP A 406 26.76 -0.06 13.46
N ASP A 407 27.62 -0.91 12.90
CA ASP A 407 27.61 -2.36 13.12
C ASP A 407 28.70 -2.83 14.10
N SER A 408 29.26 -1.93 14.90
CA SER A 408 30.16 -2.30 15.99
C SER A 408 29.41 -3.12 17.07
N PRO A 409 30.06 -4.11 17.71
CA PRO A 409 29.45 -4.85 18.81
C PRO A 409 28.99 -4.00 20.00
N SER A 410 29.58 -2.82 20.18
CA SER A 410 29.20 -1.81 21.17
C SER A 410 28.08 -0.87 20.71
N GLY A 411 27.68 -0.94 19.44
CA GLY A 411 26.70 -0.07 18.82
C GLY A 411 25.33 -0.19 19.48
N ARG A 412 24.65 0.95 19.63
CA ARG A 412 23.36 1.05 20.36
C ARG A 412 22.28 0.13 19.82
N TYR A 413 22.27 -0.10 18.51
CA TYR A 413 21.29 -0.96 17.82
C TYR A 413 21.92 -2.25 17.30
N TYR A 414 23.08 -2.64 17.81
CA TYR A 414 23.71 -3.91 17.46
C TYR A 414 23.03 -5.10 18.14
N PHE A 415 22.59 -4.96 19.40
CA PHE A 415 21.99 -6.07 20.17
C PHE A 415 22.91 -7.32 20.18
N ASP A 416 22.35 -8.51 20.00
CA ASP A 416 23.10 -9.76 19.95
C ASP A 416 23.36 -10.15 18.48
N GLY A 417 24.59 -9.97 18.03
CA GLY A 417 25.01 -10.28 16.66
C GLY A 417 24.29 -9.46 15.56
N GLY A 418 23.82 -8.24 15.89
CA GLY A 418 23.07 -7.38 14.97
C GLY A 418 21.56 -7.59 14.99
N VAL A 419 21.02 -8.47 15.84
CA VAL A 419 19.61 -8.85 15.89
C VAL A 419 19.04 -8.65 17.28
N ASN A 420 17.90 -7.97 17.36
CA ASN A 420 17.08 -7.93 18.57
C ASN A 420 16.16 -9.16 18.62
N TRP A 421 16.61 -10.21 19.32
CA TRP A 421 15.82 -11.43 19.49
C TRP A 421 14.49 -11.23 20.22
N THR A 422 14.33 -10.16 21.01
CA THR A 422 13.04 -9.82 21.61
C THR A 422 12.01 -9.42 20.55
N ALA A 423 12.41 -8.66 19.53
CA ALA A 423 11.53 -8.33 18.40
C ALA A 423 11.16 -9.58 17.60
N VAL A 424 12.13 -10.45 17.31
CA VAL A 424 11.88 -11.70 16.57
C VAL A 424 10.96 -12.64 17.34
N LYS A 425 11.21 -12.84 18.64
CA LYS A 425 10.38 -13.68 19.52
C LYS A 425 8.98 -13.11 19.76
N ALA A 426 8.76 -11.82 19.55
CA ALA A 426 7.43 -11.21 19.53
C ALA A 426 6.74 -11.42 18.17
N LEU A 427 7.48 -11.22 17.08
CA LEU A 427 6.96 -11.31 15.71
C LEU A 427 6.47 -12.71 15.35
N VAL A 428 7.28 -13.74 15.58
CA VAL A 428 6.99 -15.11 15.18
C VAL A 428 5.66 -15.62 15.76
N PRO A 429 5.43 -15.63 17.08
CA PRO A 429 4.17 -16.13 17.63
C PRO A 429 2.97 -15.26 17.24
N ALA A 430 3.11 -13.94 17.15
CA ALA A 430 2.02 -13.06 16.72
C ALA A 430 1.60 -13.38 15.27
N THR A 431 2.57 -13.61 14.39
CA THR A 431 2.33 -14.00 12.99
C THR A 431 1.69 -15.38 12.90
N LEU A 432 2.20 -16.37 13.65
CA LEU A 432 1.66 -17.72 13.66
C LEU A 432 0.20 -17.77 14.13
N VAL A 433 -0.17 -16.95 15.12
CA VAL A 433 -1.57 -16.81 15.57
C VAL A 433 -2.43 -16.24 14.44
N GLY A 434 -1.99 -15.18 13.75
CA GLY A 434 -2.73 -14.61 12.62
C GLY A 434 -2.92 -15.60 11.46
N VAL A 435 -1.88 -16.36 11.13
CA VAL A 435 -1.92 -17.42 10.11
C VAL A 435 -2.88 -18.54 10.54
N ALA A 436 -2.81 -18.98 11.80
CA ALA A 436 -3.72 -20.01 12.33
C ALA A 436 -5.20 -19.56 12.27
N ILE A 437 -5.49 -18.28 12.58
CA ILE A 437 -6.84 -17.71 12.44
C ILE A 437 -7.30 -17.77 10.97
N THR A 438 -6.43 -17.42 10.03
CA THR A 438 -6.74 -17.39 8.58
C THR A 438 -7.10 -18.78 8.04
N PHE A 439 -6.37 -19.82 8.46
CA PHE A 439 -6.57 -21.18 7.94
C PHE A 439 -7.57 -22.03 8.74
N THR A 440 -8.12 -21.52 9.84
CA THR A 440 -9.12 -22.24 10.63
C THR A 440 -10.53 -21.79 10.23
N PRO A 441 -11.35 -22.63 9.56
CA PRO A 441 -12.68 -22.23 9.08
C PRO A 441 -13.58 -21.65 10.18
N ALA A 442 -13.51 -22.22 11.40
CA ALA A 442 -14.27 -21.75 12.56
C ALA A 442 -13.89 -20.32 13.01
N LEU A 443 -12.73 -19.81 12.59
CA LEU A 443 -12.19 -18.50 12.96
C LEU A 443 -12.20 -17.50 11.79
N GLN A 444 -12.79 -17.84 10.63
CA GLN A 444 -12.83 -16.95 9.46
C GLN A 444 -13.43 -15.57 9.76
N GLY A 445 -14.40 -15.47 10.67
CA GLY A 445 -14.93 -14.18 11.10
C GLY A 445 -13.88 -13.27 11.74
N MET A 446 -12.88 -13.86 12.43
CA MET A 446 -11.75 -13.14 13.02
C MET A 446 -10.63 -12.85 12.01
N ALA A 447 -10.55 -13.56 10.89
CA ALA A 447 -9.58 -13.30 9.83
C ALA A 447 -9.74 -11.90 9.23
N ASN A 448 -10.98 -11.40 9.14
CA ASN A 448 -11.27 -10.01 8.76
C ASN A 448 -10.60 -8.96 9.67
N PHE A 449 -10.19 -9.36 10.88
CA PHE A 449 -9.50 -8.52 11.86
C PHE A 449 -8.03 -8.95 12.07
N ALA A 450 -7.46 -9.74 11.15
CA ALA A 450 -6.09 -10.27 11.23
C ALA A 450 -5.05 -9.16 11.42
N TRP A 451 -5.22 -8.01 10.75
CA TRP A 451 -4.32 -6.88 10.92
C TRP A 451 -4.33 -6.33 12.36
N PHE A 452 -5.52 -6.11 12.94
CA PHE A 452 -5.67 -5.55 14.29
C PHE A 452 -5.19 -6.53 15.35
N THR A 453 -5.58 -7.79 15.23
CA THR A 453 -5.15 -8.86 16.13
C THR A 453 -3.64 -9.03 16.08
N GLY A 454 -3.05 -9.07 14.88
CA GLY A 454 -1.60 -9.11 14.69
C GLY A 454 -0.90 -7.90 15.31
N CYS A 455 -1.39 -6.68 15.06
CA CYS A 455 -0.84 -5.44 15.62
C CYS A 455 -0.88 -5.44 17.14
N PHE A 456 -2.01 -5.82 17.73
CA PHE A 456 -2.15 -5.92 19.18
C PHE A 456 -1.20 -6.97 19.78
N LEU A 457 -1.19 -8.19 19.23
CA LEU A 457 -0.36 -9.29 19.73
C LEU A 457 1.14 -8.99 19.56
N GLY A 458 1.56 -8.48 18.40
CA GLY A 458 2.95 -8.11 18.16
C GLY A 458 3.43 -7.03 19.13
N GLY A 459 2.63 -5.98 19.32
CA GLY A 459 2.94 -4.92 20.29
C GLY A 459 2.96 -5.41 21.73
N LEU A 460 1.97 -6.22 22.13
CA LEU A 460 1.87 -6.77 23.49
C LEU A 460 3.04 -7.70 23.80
N PHE A 461 3.33 -8.66 22.92
CA PHE A 461 4.43 -9.62 23.11
C PHE A 461 5.77 -8.89 23.19
N PHE A 462 5.99 -7.90 22.33
CA PHE A 462 7.21 -7.11 22.38
C PHE A 462 7.33 -6.29 23.66
N LEU A 463 6.26 -5.62 24.09
CA LEU A 463 6.24 -4.84 25.33
C LEU A 463 6.59 -5.69 26.56
N VAL A 464 6.00 -6.88 26.65
CA VAL A 464 6.22 -7.81 27.78
C VAL A 464 7.66 -8.32 27.79
N LEU A 465 8.18 -8.73 26.63
CA LEU A 465 9.54 -9.26 26.52
C LEU A 465 10.60 -8.16 26.75
N ALA A 466 10.42 -6.98 26.15
CA ALA A 466 11.37 -5.87 26.29
C ALA A 466 11.47 -5.35 27.73
N ARG A 467 10.35 -5.30 28.47
CA ARG A 467 10.37 -4.93 29.90
C ARG A 467 11.11 -5.95 30.75
N ARG A 468 11.00 -7.25 30.44
CA ARG A 468 11.71 -8.31 31.17
C ARG A 468 13.24 -8.22 30.96
N GLU A 469 13.68 -7.82 29.78
CA GLU A 469 15.12 -7.62 29.51
C GLU A 469 15.68 -6.36 30.19
N GLN A 470 14.92 -5.26 30.20
CA GLN A 470 15.32 -4.04 30.94
C GLN A 470 15.45 -4.26 32.44
N VAL A 471 14.66 -5.18 33.02
CA VAL A 471 14.80 -5.58 34.43
C VAL A 471 16.03 -6.46 34.67
N ARG A 472 16.49 -7.19 33.65
CA ARG A 472 17.65 -8.11 33.75
C ARG A 472 18.99 -7.43 33.50
N VAL A 473 19.01 -6.29 32.80
CA VAL A 473 20.23 -5.52 32.51
C VAL A 473 20.10 -4.15 33.17
N PRO A 474 20.76 -3.89 34.31
CA PRO A 474 20.75 -2.56 34.93
C PRO A 474 21.28 -1.53 33.92
N ALA A 475 20.59 -0.38 33.82
CA ALA A 475 21.04 0.72 32.98
C ALA A 475 22.49 1.11 33.34
N PRO A 476 23.37 1.36 32.36
CA PRO A 476 24.68 1.91 32.67
C PRO A 476 24.47 3.23 33.41
N MET A 477 25.15 3.40 34.55
CA MET A 477 25.16 4.65 35.30
C MET A 477 25.61 5.76 34.35
N VAL A 478 24.68 6.66 34.03
CA VAL A 478 24.98 7.91 33.32
C VAL A 478 25.78 8.75 34.30
N VAL A 479 27.10 8.80 34.13
CA VAL A 479 27.96 9.73 34.85
C VAL A 479 27.92 11.06 34.12
N GLY A 480 27.31 12.06 34.78
CA GLY A 480 27.59 13.51 34.68
C GLY A 480 27.49 14.16 33.31
#